data_AF-A0A1Q4F6B3-F1
#
_entry.id   AF-A0A1Q4F6B3-F1
#
_cell.length_a   1.000
_cell.length_b   1.000
_cell.length_c   1.000
_cell.angle_alpha   90.00
_cell.angle_beta   90.00
_cell.angle_gamma   90.00
#
_symmetry.space_group_name_H-M   'P 1'
#
loop_
_entity.id
_entity.type
_entity.pdbx_description
1 polymer ?
#
loop_
_entity_poly.entity_id
_entity_poly.type
_entity_poly.pdbx_seq_one_letter_code
_entity_poly.pdbx_strand_id
1 'polypeptide(L)'
;MLPYPFLLLCRLMDITPQKVLTDFMDNLSCGSWERKGKDQAKEHLINYFIAHGYGQHHYTEEDIRQVFKEMDALGALFPVNGKRKMVDLYTKWRSKHYTYWFKKWFRKPERRLARIT
;
A
#
# COMPACT_ATOMS: atom_id res chain seq x y z
N MET A 1 -1.07 12.81 18.55
CA MET A 1 0.09 12.58 19.45
C MET A 1 0.42 11.09 19.38
N LEU A 2 1.70 10.70 19.30
CA LEU A 2 2.09 9.29 19.19
C LEU A 2 2.04 8.60 20.58
N PRO A 3 1.66 7.32 20.67
CA PRO A 3 1.62 6.60 21.95
C PRO A 3 3.00 6.54 22.61
N TYR A 4 3.07 6.79 23.92
CA TYR A 4 4.34 6.75 24.65
C TYR A 4 5.07 5.41 24.55
N PRO A 5 4.40 4.23 24.64
CA PRO A 5 5.08 2.94 24.43
C PRO A 5 5.73 2.81 23.05
N PHE A 6 5.10 3.38 22.01
CA PHE A 6 5.68 3.39 20.66
C PHE A 6 6.95 4.25 20.60
N LEU A 7 6.97 5.40 21.29
CA LEU A 7 8.17 6.25 21.38
C LEU A 7 9.31 5.57 22.15
N LEU A 8 8.99 4.81 23.21
CA LEU A 8 9.97 4.01 23.94
C LEU A 8 10.59 2.93 23.04
N LEU A 9 9.77 2.21 22.26
CA LEU A 9 10.26 1.22 21.29
C LEU A 9 11.18 1.86 20.25
N CYS A 10 10.79 3.00 19.69
CA CYS A 10 11.61 3.74 18.73
C CYS A 10 12.98 4.11 19.33
N ARG A 11 12.99 4.62 20.56
CA ARG A 11 14.23 4.96 21.26
C ARG A 11 15.11 3.75 21.55
N LEU A 12 14.52 2.62 21.96
CA LEU A 12 15.27 1.39 22.25
C LEU A 12 15.92 0.78 21.00
N MET A 13 15.25 0.90 19.84
CA MET A 13 15.71 0.32 18.58
C MET A 13 16.55 1.28 17.72
N ASP A 14 16.92 2.45 18.27
CA ASP A 14 17.67 3.51 17.57
C ASP A 14 17.04 3.90 16.22
N ILE A 15 15.72 4.10 16.21
CA ILE A 15 14.97 4.50 15.01
C ILE A 15 14.02 5.64 15.31
N THR A 16 13.87 6.58 14.38
CA THR A 16 12.94 7.69 14.58
C THR A 16 11.49 7.24 14.34
N PRO A 17 10.51 7.75 15.10
CA PRO A 17 9.10 7.47 14.85
C PRO A 17 8.66 7.79 13.42
N GLN A 18 9.20 8.88 12.85
CA GLN A 18 8.94 9.28 11.47
C GLN A 18 9.39 8.20 10.49
N LYS A 19 10.59 7.64 10.66
CA LYS A 19 11.12 6.60 9.78
C LYS A 19 10.24 5.35 9.79
N VAL A 20 9.82 4.88 10.98
CA VAL A 20 8.93 3.72 11.12
C VAL A 20 7.60 3.95 10.41
N LEU A 21 6.99 5.13 10.60
CA LEU A 21 5.71 5.47 9.98
C LEU A 21 5.82 5.59 8.45
N THR A 22 6.87 6.25 7.96
CA THR A 22 7.13 6.36 6.52
C THR A 22 7.35 4.99 5.91
N ASP A 23 8.18 4.14 6.51
CA ASP A 23 8.43 2.79 5.99
C ASP A 23 7.17 1.93 6.02
N PHE A 24 6.36 2.04 7.08
CA PHE A 24 5.07 1.35 7.16
C PHE A 24 4.13 1.80 6.01
N MET A 25 3.95 3.10 5.83
CA MET A 25 3.06 3.65 4.79
C MET A 25 3.55 3.31 3.38
N ASP A 26 4.85 3.42 3.13
CA ASP A 26 5.45 3.11 1.82
C ASP A 26 5.37 1.62 1.50
N ASN A 27 5.63 0.74 2.47
CA ASN A 27 5.54 -0.70 2.27
C ASN A 27 4.09 -1.14 2.06
N LEU A 28 3.17 -0.69 2.93
CA LEU A 28 1.76 -1.06 2.83
C LEU A 28 1.13 -0.55 1.53
N SER A 29 1.48 0.66 1.07
CA SER A 29 1.00 1.21 -0.21
C SER A 29 1.73 0.66 -1.44
N CYS A 30 2.56 -0.37 -1.26
CA CYS A 30 3.36 -1.00 -2.32
C CYS A 30 4.16 0.03 -3.15
N GLY A 31 4.78 1.01 -2.47
CA GLY A 31 5.53 2.11 -3.06
C GLY A 31 6.59 1.65 -4.08
N SER A 32 6.81 2.46 -5.12
CA SER A 32 7.73 2.13 -6.21
C SER A 32 9.20 2.44 -5.92
N TRP A 33 9.48 3.28 -4.91
CA TRP A 33 10.83 3.70 -4.53
C TRP A 33 11.51 2.66 -3.63
N GLU A 34 12.80 2.38 -3.87
CA GLU A 34 13.61 1.45 -3.06
C GLU A 34 12.96 0.08 -2.77
N ARG A 35 12.34 -0.54 -3.78
CA ARG A 35 11.60 -1.81 -3.61
C ARG A 35 12.46 -3.00 -3.19
N LYS A 36 13.77 -2.95 -3.45
CA LYS A 36 14.67 -4.10 -3.26
C LYS A 36 14.69 -4.52 -1.78
N GLY A 37 14.43 -5.80 -1.53
CA GLY A 37 14.48 -6.39 -0.18
C GLY A 37 13.25 -6.12 0.70
N LYS A 38 12.18 -5.53 0.17
CA LYS A 38 10.98 -5.16 0.94
C LYS A 38 9.82 -6.14 0.81
N ASP A 39 9.95 -7.20 0.02
CA ASP A 39 8.84 -8.10 -0.30
C ASP A 39 8.28 -8.82 0.93
N GLN A 40 9.16 -9.30 1.82
CA GLN A 40 8.72 -9.93 3.08
C GLN A 40 7.99 -8.94 4.00
N ALA A 41 8.51 -7.72 4.13
CA ALA A 41 7.88 -6.68 4.95
C ALA A 41 6.47 -6.34 4.43
N LYS A 42 6.29 -6.23 3.11
CA LYS A 42 4.97 -6.01 2.50
C LYS A 42 4.01 -7.15 2.82
N GLU A 43 4.45 -8.40 2.69
CA GLU A 43 3.60 -9.55 2.97
C GLU A 43 3.15 -9.56 4.44
N HIS A 44 4.04 -9.27 5.39
CA HIS A 44 3.67 -9.13 6.81
C HIS A 44 2.63 -8.01 7.04
N LEU A 45 2.77 -6.87 6.35
CA LEU A 45 1.84 -5.77 6.48
C LEU A 45 0.47 -6.06 5.86
N ILE A 46 0.42 -6.77 4.73
CA ILE A 46 -0.82 -7.23 4.12
C ILE A 46 -1.54 -8.22 5.05
N ASN A 47 -0.79 -9.17 5.62
CA ASN A 47 -1.34 -10.13 6.59
C ASN A 47 -1.84 -9.43 7.86
N TYR A 48 -1.13 -8.42 8.37
CA TYR A 48 -1.61 -7.59 9.47
C TYR A 48 -2.89 -6.83 9.10
N PHE A 49 -2.96 -6.24 7.90
CA PHE A 49 -4.11 -5.50 7.40
C PHE A 49 -5.38 -6.38 7.35
N ILE A 50 -5.22 -7.61 6.87
CA ILE A 50 -6.28 -8.64 6.82
C ILE A 50 -6.66 -9.08 8.24
N ALA A 51 -5.69 -9.43 9.08
CA ALA A 51 -5.93 -9.91 10.45
C ALA A 51 -6.65 -8.86 11.32
N HIS A 52 -6.39 -7.57 11.08
CA HIS A 52 -7.10 -6.48 11.77
C HIS A 52 -8.54 -6.27 11.26
N GLY A 53 -8.93 -6.90 10.15
CA GLY A 53 -10.27 -6.82 9.60
C GLY A 53 -10.54 -5.58 8.73
N TYR A 54 -9.49 -4.87 8.28
CA TYR A 54 -9.67 -3.67 7.48
C TYR A 54 -10.33 -4.00 6.12
N GLY A 55 -11.46 -3.34 5.85
CA GLY A 55 -12.17 -3.48 4.57
C GLY A 55 -12.93 -4.81 4.38
N GLN A 56 -12.94 -5.72 5.37
CA GLN A 56 -13.60 -7.03 5.24
C GLN A 56 -15.13 -6.97 5.13
N HIS A 57 -15.75 -5.87 5.56
CA HIS A 57 -17.17 -5.60 5.32
C HIS A 57 -17.49 -5.31 3.83
N HIS A 58 -16.48 -5.24 2.98
CA HIS A 58 -16.60 -4.89 1.58
C HIS A 58 -15.94 -5.88 0.63
N TYR A 59 -15.00 -6.67 1.12
CA TYR A 59 -14.10 -7.50 0.32
C TYR A 59 -13.80 -8.79 1.07
N THR A 60 -13.67 -9.90 0.36
CA THR A 60 -13.09 -11.12 0.94
C THR A 60 -11.59 -10.93 1.17
N GLU A 61 -10.96 -11.87 1.88
CA GLU A 61 -9.50 -11.87 2.02
C GLU A 61 -8.80 -11.95 0.66
N GLU A 62 -9.29 -12.79 -0.25
CA GLU A 62 -8.75 -12.96 -1.60
C GLU A 62 -8.84 -11.66 -2.41
N ASP A 63 -9.97 -10.95 -2.30
CA ASP A 63 -10.13 -9.63 -2.90
C ASP A 63 -9.09 -8.63 -2.35
N ILE A 64 -8.88 -8.59 -1.03
CA ILE A 64 -7.90 -7.70 -0.41
C ILE A 64 -6.48 -8.03 -0.90
N ARG A 65 -6.11 -9.32 -0.95
CA ARG A 65 -4.82 -9.74 -1.51
C ARG A 65 -4.67 -9.32 -2.97
N GLN A 66 -5.73 -9.42 -3.76
CA GLN A 66 -5.73 -9.00 -5.16
C GLN A 66 -5.62 -7.46 -5.32
N VAL A 67 -6.26 -6.68 -4.44
CA VAL A 67 -6.13 -5.20 -4.35
C VAL A 67 -4.66 -4.82 -4.19
N PHE A 68 -3.95 -5.44 -3.23
CA PHE A 68 -2.52 -5.18 -3.01
C PHE A 68 -1.65 -5.69 -4.16
N LYS A 69 -1.94 -6.87 -4.71
CA LYS A 69 -1.18 -7.44 -5.85
C LYS A 69 -1.23 -6.53 -7.08
N GLU A 70 -2.40 -5.99 -7.40
CA GLU A 70 -2.54 -5.04 -8.52
C GLU A 70 -1.77 -3.74 -8.25
N MET A 71 -1.80 -3.24 -7.02
CA MET A 71 -1.05 -2.05 -6.63
C MET A 71 0.46 -2.28 -6.72
N ASP A 72 0.93 -3.44 -6.29
CA ASP A 72 2.33 -3.83 -6.30
C ASP A 72 2.88 -3.98 -7.73
N ALA A 73 2.08 -4.55 -8.64
CA ALA A 73 2.44 -4.69 -10.05
C ALA A 73 2.73 -3.33 -10.71
N LEU A 74 1.99 -2.27 -10.37
CA LEU A 74 2.25 -0.91 -10.87
C LEU A 74 3.59 -0.39 -10.39
N GLY A 75 3.97 -0.70 -9.15
CA GLY A 75 5.27 -0.35 -8.60
C GLY A 75 6.41 -1.09 -9.28
N ALA A 76 6.21 -2.34 -9.69
CA ALA A 76 7.19 -3.14 -10.42
C ALA A 76 7.51 -2.59 -11.83
N LEU A 77 6.56 -1.86 -12.44
CA LEU A 77 6.75 -1.22 -13.75
C LEU A 77 7.55 0.10 -13.69
N PHE A 78 8.06 0.49 -12.51
CA PHE A 78 8.87 1.69 -12.37
C PHE A 78 10.14 1.57 -13.24
N PRO A 79 10.46 2.58 -14.08
CA PRO A 79 11.60 2.54 -14.97
C PRO A 79 12.90 2.79 -14.20
N VAL A 80 13.39 1.75 -13.52
CA VAL A 80 14.69 1.77 -12.84
C VAL A 80 15.77 2.12 -13.87
N ASN A 81 16.59 3.12 -13.57
CA ASN A 81 17.60 3.68 -14.49
C ASN A 81 17.04 4.33 -15.77
N GLY A 82 15.73 4.58 -15.82
CA GLY A 82 15.09 5.27 -16.94
C GLY A 82 15.52 6.74 -17.03
N LYS A 83 15.61 7.25 -18.26
CA LYS A 83 15.79 8.70 -18.50
C LYS A 83 14.63 9.47 -17.88
N ARG A 84 14.85 10.72 -17.47
CA ARG A 84 13.83 11.61 -16.87
C ARG A 84 12.49 11.59 -17.63
N LYS A 85 12.51 11.64 -18.96
CA LYS A 85 11.30 11.57 -19.81
C LYS A 85 10.47 10.28 -19.59
N MET A 86 11.12 9.14 -19.37
CA MET A 86 10.45 7.87 -19.06
C MET A 86 9.85 7.86 -17.66
N VAL A 87 10.55 8.43 -16.67
CA VAL A 87 10.04 8.60 -15.31
C VAL A 87 8.81 9.52 -15.31
N ASP A 88 8.86 10.62 -16.06
CA ASP A 88 7.72 11.54 -16.21
C ASP A 88 6.52 10.86 -16.88
N LEU A 89 6.77 10.08 -17.94
CA LEU A 89 5.73 9.32 -18.64
C LEU A 89 5.10 8.26 -17.73
N TYR A 90 5.92 7.48 -17.02
CA TYR A 90 5.47 6.52 -16.02
C TYR A 90 4.63 7.19 -14.95
N THR A 91 5.06 8.34 -14.43
CA THR A 91 4.35 9.05 -13.36
C THR A 91 2.97 9.52 -13.82
N LYS A 92 2.89 10.11 -15.02
CA LYS A 92 1.61 10.51 -15.64
C LYS A 92 0.68 9.33 -15.88
N TRP A 93 1.22 8.23 -16.40
CA TRP A 93 0.46 7.00 -16.64
C TRP A 93 -0.03 6.37 -15.33
N ARG A 94 0.85 6.21 -14.33
CA ARG A 94 0.56 5.64 -13.01
C ARG A 94 -0.54 6.41 -12.30
N SER A 95 -0.54 7.74 -12.36
CA SER A 95 -1.60 8.57 -11.77
C SER A 95 -2.98 8.28 -12.38
N LYS A 96 -3.05 8.17 -13.72
CA LYS A 96 -4.29 7.76 -14.41
C LYS A 96 -4.71 6.35 -14.04
N HIS A 97 -3.75 5.43 -13.98
CA HIS A 97 -4.01 4.04 -13.63
C HIS A 97 -4.50 3.90 -12.19
N TYR A 98 -3.96 4.64 -11.23
CA TYR A 98 -4.47 4.65 -9.85
C TYR A 98 -5.90 5.14 -9.75
N THR A 99 -6.25 6.15 -10.54
CA THR A 99 -7.65 6.62 -10.61
C THR A 99 -8.58 5.52 -11.13
N TYR A 100 -8.17 4.80 -12.17
CA TYR A 100 -8.93 3.67 -12.71
C TYR A 100 -9.03 2.52 -11.71
N TRP A 101 -7.90 2.08 -11.15
CA TRP A 101 -7.78 1.02 -10.16
C TRP A 101 -8.68 1.30 -8.95
N PHE A 102 -8.66 2.53 -8.42
CA PHE A 102 -9.52 2.92 -7.30
C PHE A 102 -11.00 2.80 -7.69
N LYS A 103 -11.40 3.32 -8.85
CA LYS A 103 -12.79 3.24 -9.33
C LYS A 103 -13.24 1.80 -9.52
N LYS A 104 -12.38 0.92 -10.05
CA LYS A 104 -12.67 -0.51 -10.24
C LYS A 104 -13.06 -1.16 -8.90
N TRP A 105 -12.21 -1.03 -7.89
CA TRP A 105 -12.44 -1.65 -6.59
C TRP A 105 -13.54 -0.96 -5.79
N PHE A 106 -13.61 0.37 -5.81
CA PHE A 106 -14.63 1.13 -5.08
C PHE A 106 -16.06 0.88 -5.60
N ARG A 107 -16.22 0.57 -6.89
CA ARG A 107 -17.53 0.32 -7.51
C ARG A 107 -18.00 -1.14 -7.42
N LYS A 108 -17.24 -2.03 -6.78
CA LYS A 108 -17.65 -3.43 -6.58
C LYS A 108 -19.05 -3.51 -5.96
N PRO A 109 -19.94 -4.40 -6.43
CA PRO A 109 -21.31 -4.51 -5.93
C PRO A 109 -21.39 -4.73 -4.40
N GLU A 110 -20.44 -5.48 -3.81
CA GLU A 110 -20.43 -5.76 -2.37
C GLU A 110 -20.33 -4.47 -1.54
N ARG A 111 -19.68 -3.42 -2.06
CA ARG A 111 -19.60 -2.09 -1.42
C ARG A 111 -20.88 -1.27 -1.51
N ARG A 112 -21.69 -1.50 -2.55
CA ARG A 112 -22.97 -0.82 -2.73
C ARG A 112 -24.06 -1.42 -1.84
N LEU A 113 -24.02 -2.74 -1.63
CA LEU A 113 -24.95 -3.46 -0.75
C LEU A 113 -24.77 -3.01 0.72
N ALA A 114 -23.54 -2.84 1.19
CA ALA A 114 -23.24 -2.33 2.54
C ALA A 114 -23.73 -0.89 2.83
N ARG A 115 -24.30 -0.18 1.85
CA ARG A 115 -24.89 1.16 2.02
C ARG A 115 -26.43 1.16 2.10
N ILE A 116 -27.07 0.03 1.82
CA ILE A 116 -28.54 -0.10 1.72
C ILE A 116 -29.13 -0.87 2.93
N THR A 117 -28.26 -1.38 3.80
CA THR A 117 -28.59 -1.97 5.11
C THR A 117 -28.07 -1.07 6.21
#